data_AF-A0ABD6CDV5-F1
#
_entry.id   AF-A0ABD6CDV5-F1
#
_cell.length_a   1.000
_cell.length_b   1.000
_cell.length_c   1.000
_cell.angle_alpha   90.00
_cell.angle_beta   90.00
_cell.angle_gamma   90.00
#
_symmetry.space_group_name_H-M   'P 1'
#
loop_
_entity.id
_entity.type
_entity.pdbx_description
1 polymer ?
#
loop_
_entity_poly.entity_id
_entity_poly.type
_entity_poly.pdbx_seq_one_letter_code
_entity_poly.pdbx_strand_id
1 'polypeptide(L)'
;MNRTDRTLLIDADVFITFAEIGATDLLRTMAGVLWMPVPVDQEIVGRPAATVLERAVDAGWLQIAAPPPDQYVQYAAMHLGRDVDRVTYNGDILLLAHALAAPDAVVITDDNPLRKCCRTLSIPVAGSLAVLIRAAERGDADPARATALLLSIDEVGPRLSASALRTAEQLIAETTETAPSDEAVTDDSV
;
A
#
# COMPACT_ATOMS: atom_id res chain seq x y z
N MET A 1 -1.64 -6.13 -21.72
CA MET A 1 -1.92 -6.79 -20.42
C MET A 1 -2.54 -5.73 -19.52
N ASN A 2 -3.75 -5.96 -19.01
CA ASN A 2 -4.53 -4.94 -18.34
C ASN A 2 -4.04 -4.80 -16.89
N ARG A 3 -3.74 -3.57 -16.44
CA ARG A 3 -3.25 -3.27 -15.08
C ARG A 3 -4.23 -3.65 -13.95
N THR A 4 -5.43 -4.12 -14.29
CA THR A 4 -6.48 -4.56 -13.37
C THR A 4 -6.29 -5.96 -12.80
N ASP A 5 -5.44 -6.80 -13.41
CA ASP A 5 -5.28 -8.21 -13.01
C ASP A 5 -4.20 -8.41 -11.92
N ARG A 6 -3.58 -7.32 -11.47
CA ARG A 6 -2.53 -7.33 -10.43
C ARG A 6 -3.10 -7.58 -9.05
N THR A 7 -2.46 -8.43 -8.26
CA THR A 7 -2.72 -8.58 -6.82
C THR A 7 -1.91 -7.55 -6.03
N LEU A 8 -2.59 -6.80 -5.16
CA LEU A 8 -1.98 -5.85 -4.23
C LEU A 8 -2.10 -6.44 -2.83
N LEU A 9 -0.99 -6.93 -2.28
CA LEU A 9 -0.95 -7.57 -0.96
C LEU A 9 -0.62 -6.52 0.09
N ILE A 10 -1.58 -6.18 0.94
CA ILE A 10 -1.43 -5.09 1.91
C ILE A 10 -1.16 -5.63 3.31
N ASP A 11 -0.20 -4.99 3.96
CA ASP A 11 0.20 -5.17 5.35
C ASP A 11 -0.74 -4.43 6.32
N ALA A 12 -0.85 -4.92 7.56
CA ALA A 12 -1.76 -4.39 8.56
C ALA A 12 -1.40 -2.94 8.92
N ASP A 13 -0.13 -2.66 9.18
CA ASP A 13 0.34 -1.33 9.60
C ASP A 13 0.05 -0.25 8.56
N VAL A 14 0.18 -0.59 7.27
CA VAL A 14 -0.19 0.33 6.17
C VAL A 14 -1.69 0.58 6.18
N PHE A 15 -2.50 -0.48 6.24
CA PHE A 15 -3.95 -0.34 6.26
C PHE A 15 -4.43 0.49 7.47
N ILE A 16 -3.89 0.20 8.66
CA ILE A 16 -4.16 0.92 9.91
C ILE A 16 -3.82 2.41 9.73
N THR A 17 -2.62 2.73 9.22
CA THR A 17 -2.20 4.11 8.97
C THR A 17 -3.20 4.85 8.10
N PHE A 18 -3.60 4.27 6.95
CA PHE A 18 -4.58 4.90 6.06
C PHE A 18 -5.99 5.00 6.68
N ALA A 19 -6.38 4.06 7.52
CA ALA A 19 -7.67 4.11 8.21
C ALA A 19 -7.70 5.19 9.30
N GLU A 20 -6.61 5.36 10.04
CA GLU A 20 -6.49 6.35 11.11
C GLU A 20 -6.47 7.79 10.58
N ILE A 21 -5.80 8.02 9.44
CA ILE A 21 -5.80 9.34 8.78
C ILE A 21 -7.03 9.57 7.88
N GLY A 22 -7.94 8.60 7.81
CA GLY A 22 -9.18 8.71 7.02
C GLY A 22 -8.98 8.73 5.49
N ALA A 23 -7.95 8.05 4.98
CA ALA A 23 -7.55 8.10 3.56
C ALA A 23 -7.52 6.72 2.86
N THR A 24 -8.31 5.75 3.33
CA THR A 24 -8.41 4.42 2.69
C THR A 24 -8.97 4.45 1.27
N ASP A 25 -9.60 5.54 0.87
CA ASP A 25 -9.99 5.77 -0.53
C ASP A 25 -8.77 5.74 -1.47
N LEU A 26 -7.59 6.20 -1.03
CA LEU A 26 -6.37 6.16 -1.83
C LEU A 26 -5.86 4.74 -2.07
N LEU A 27 -6.10 3.82 -1.14
CA LEU A 27 -5.79 2.40 -1.34
C LEU A 27 -6.68 1.80 -2.43
N ARG A 28 -7.94 2.25 -2.52
CA ARG A 28 -8.92 1.78 -3.50
C ARG A 28 -8.63 2.26 -4.92
N THR A 29 -7.95 3.40 -5.11
CA THR A 29 -7.60 3.90 -6.46
C THR A 29 -6.36 3.22 -7.06
N MET A 30 -5.69 2.37 -6.28
CA MET A 30 -4.58 1.58 -6.75
C MET A 30 -5.01 0.63 -7.88
N ALA A 31 -4.16 0.48 -8.90
CA ALA A 31 -4.47 -0.40 -10.02
C ALA A 31 -4.18 -1.86 -9.63
N GLY A 32 -5.24 -2.63 -9.41
CA GLY A 32 -5.22 -4.04 -9.03
C GLY A 32 -6.34 -4.40 -8.06
N VAL A 33 -6.35 -5.64 -7.59
CA VAL A 33 -7.26 -6.12 -6.54
C VAL A 33 -6.50 -6.14 -5.22
N LEU A 34 -7.04 -5.47 -4.19
CA LEU A 34 -6.42 -5.41 -2.87
C LEU A 34 -6.75 -6.67 -2.07
N TRP A 35 -5.70 -7.33 -1.58
CA TRP A 35 -5.75 -8.61 -0.90
C TRP A 35 -5.02 -8.51 0.44
N MET A 36 -5.58 -9.13 1.47
CA MET A 36 -5.01 -9.21 2.81
C MET A 36 -5.06 -10.67 3.31
N PRO A 37 -3.93 -11.27 3.71
CA PRO A 37 -3.95 -12.61 4.32
C PRO A 37 -4.65 -12.63 5.68
N VAL A 38 -5.25 -13.76 6.04
CA VAL A 38 -5.98 -13.91 7.33
C VAL A 38 -5.17 -13.46 8.55
N PRO A 39 -3.89 -13.88 8.76
CA PRO A 39 -3.14 -13.42 9.92
C PRO A 39 -2.96 -11.90 9.98
N VAL A 40 -2.94 -11.22 8.82
CA VAL A 40 -2.82 -9.77 8.72
C VAL A 40 -4.15 -9.10 9.09
N ASP A 41 -5.29 -9.66 8.68
CA ASP A 41 -6.60 -9.13 9.09
C ASP A 41 -6.81 -9.21 10.61
N GLN A 42 -6.29 -10.28 11.24
CA GLN A 42 -6.41 -10.54 12.67
C GLN A 42 -5.59 -9.57 13.53
N GLU A 43 -4.60 -8.89 12.95
CA GLU A 43 -3.84 -7.83 13.61
C GLU A 43 -4.66 -6.53 13.71
N ILE A 44 -5.66 -6.34 12.85
CA ILE A 44 -6.47 -5.12 12.74
C ILE A 44 -7.68 -5.20 13.68
N VAL A 45 -7.43 -5.04 14.97
CA VAL A 45 -8.47 -5.10 16.02
C VAL A 45 -8.94 -3.73 16.51
N GLY A 46 -8.10 -2.70 16.33
CA GLY A 46 -8.33 -1.34 16.81
C GLY A 46 -9.28 -0.53 15.93
N ARG A 47 -10.10 0.35 16.53
CA ARG A 47 -10.85 1.36 15.78
C ARG A 47 -9.98 2.61 15.55
N PRO A 48 -10.12 3.30 14.40
CA PRO A 48 -11.14 3.10 13.36
C PRO A 48 -10.87 1.95 12.38
N ALA A 49 -9.64 1.43 12.32
CA ALA A 49 -9.19 0.49 11.30
C ALA A 49 -10.07 -0.76 11.15
N ALA A 50 -10.46 -1.41 12.24
CA ALA A 50 -11.30 -2.61 12.19
C ALA A 50 -12.67 -2.36 11.50
N THR A 51 -13.31 -1.22 11.79
CA THR A 51 -14.59 -0.85 11.17
C THR A 51 -14.42 -0.51 9.68
N VAL A 52 -13.29 0.08 9.31
CA VAL A 52 -13.00 0.38 7.90
C VAL A 52 -12.70 -0.92 7.13
N LEU A 53 -11.99 -1.87 7.74
CA LEU A 53 -11.71 -3.18 7.16
C LEU A 53 -13.00 -3.97 6.88
N GLU A 54 -13.90 -4.05 7.86
CA GLU A 54 -15.21 -4.70 7.70
C GLU A 54 -15.96 -4.12 6.48
N ARG A 55 -16.06 -2.79 6.42
CA ARG A 55 -16.69 -2.10 5.28
C ARG A 55 -15.96 -2.33 3.96
N ALA A 56 -14.64 -2.48 3.98
CA ALA A 56 -13.84 -2.72 2.78
C ALA A 56 -14.12 -4.09 2.16
N VAL A 57 -14.22 -5.10 3.02
CA VAL A 57 -14.57 -6.47 2.65
C VAL A 57 -16.02 -6.54 2.18
N ASP A 58 -16.96 -5.94 2.92
CA ASP A 58 -18.38 -5.91 2.55
C ASP A 58 -18.63 -5.22 1.21
N ALA A 59 -17.90 -4.14 0.94
CA ALA A 59 -17.97 -3.42 -0.33
C ALA A 59 -17.20 -4.11 -1.46
N GLY A 60 -16.47 -5.19 -1.17
CA GLY A 60 -15.80 -6.06 -2.15
C GLY A 60 -14.56 -5.47 -2.81
N TRP A 61 -14.02 -4.34 -2.33
CA TRP A 61 -12.80 -3.76 -2.89
C TRP A 61 -11.52 -4.24 -2.19
N LEU A 62 -11.66 -4.86 -1.02
CA LEU A 62 -10.60 -5.61 -0.33
C LEU A 62 -11.06 -7.06 -0.16
N GLN A 63 -10.18 -8.01 -0.49
CA GLN A 63 -10.44 -9.45 -0.36
C GLN A 63 -9.53 -10.07 0.69
N ILE A 64 -10.09 -10.96 1.51
CA ILE A 64 -9.28 -11.79 2.42
C ILE A 64 -8.75 -12.99 1.64
N ALA A 65 -7.44 -13.12 1.61
CA ALA A 65 -6.74 -14.14 0.82
C ALA A 65 -6.86 -15.52 1.50
N ALA A 66 -7.25 -16.54 0.73
CA ALA A 66 -7.12 -17.93 1.16
C ALA A 66 -5.63 -18.30 1.29
N PRO A 67 -5.22 -19.18 2.22
CA PRO A 67 -3.82 -19.52 2.42
C PRO A 67 -3.11 -19.97 1.12
N PRO A 68 -1.85 -19.55 0.89
CA PRO A 68 -1.09 -19.99 -0.27
C PRO A 68 -0.58 -21.43 -0.07
N PRO A 69 -0.12 -22.11 -1.14
CA PRO A 69 0.49 -23.44 -1.00
C PRO A 69 1.67 -23.47 -0.02
N ASP A 70 1.74 -24.50 0.82
CA ASP A 70 2.74 -24.65 1.91
C ASP A 70 4.19 -24.45 1.46
N GLN A 71 4.53 -24.87 0.24
CA GLN A 71 5.88 -24.69 -0.32
C GLN A 71 6.31 -23.22 -0.36
N TYR A 72 5.38 -22.29 -0.61
CA TYR A 72 5.65 -20.85 -0.61
C TYR A 72 5.74 -20.30 0.81
N VAL A 73 4.95 -20.84 1.74
CA VAL A 73 5.01 -20.50 3.17
C VAL A 73 6.37 -20.87 3.74
N GLN A 74 6.85 -22.08 3.49
CA GLN A 74 8.17 -22.54 3.93
C GLN A 74 9.30 -21.70 3.31
N TYR A 75 9.21 -21.42 2.00
CA TYR A 75 10.19 -20.60 1.30
C TYR A 75 10.23 -19.17 1.85
N ALA A 76 9.07 -18.56 2.09
CA ALA A 76 8.96 -17.24 2.71
C ALA A 76 9.55 -17.22 4.12
N ALA A 77 9.22 -18.21 4.97
CA ALA A 77 9.76 -18.33 6.31
C ALA A 77 11.29 -18.40 6.33
N MET A 78 11.87 -19.21 5.43
CA MET A 78 13.32 -19.30 5.26
C MET A 78 13.95 -17.95 4.93
N HIS A 79 13.38 -17.19 3.97
CA HIS A 79 13.91 -15.88 3.56
C HIS A 79 13.78 -14.81 4.65
N LEU A 80 12.75 -14.92 5.49
CA LEU A 80 12.57 -14.06 6.67
C LEU A 80 13.39 -14.52 7.89
N GLY A 81 14.24 -15.55 7.74
CA GLY A 81 15.09 -16.08 8.81
C GLY A 81 14.30 -16.74 9.95
N ARG A 82 13.13 -17.32 9.65
CA ARG A 82 12.26 -18.02 10.59
C ARG A 82 12.50 -19.52 10.53
N ASP A 83 12.22 -20.20 11.63
CA ASP A 83 12.33 -21.66 11.73
C ASP A 83 11.25 -22.32 10.86
N VAL A 84 11.66 -23.02 9.81
CA VAL A 84 10.78 -23.70 8.85
C VAL A 84 10.12 -24.95 9.44
N ASP A 85 10.69 -25.53 10.49
CA ASP A 85 10.13 -26.69 11.19
C ASP A 85 9.11 -26.27 12.26
N ARG A 86 9.05 -24.96 12.56
CA ARG A 86 8.15 -24.32 13.53
C ARG A 86 7.55 -23.04 12.97
N VAL A 87 7.06 -23.09 11.72
CA VAL A 87 6.43 -21.91 11.12
C VAL A 87 5.17 -21.54 11.89
N THR A 88 5.24 -20.46 12.63
CA THR A 88 4.04 -19.72 13.03
C THR A 88 3.55 -18.97 11.79
N TYR A 89 2.32 -19.22 11.38
CA TYR A 89 1.64 -18.42 10.36
C TYR A 89 1.55 -16.97 10.87
N ASN A 90 2.47 -16.10 10.44
CA ASN A 90 2.47 -14.69 10.74
C ASN A 90 2.13 -13.86 9.49
N GLY A 91 1.78 -12.58 9.67
CA GLY A 91 1.45 -11.68 8.58
C GLY A 91 2.53 -11.61 7.50
N ASP A 92 3.78 -11.34 7.88
CA ASP A 92 4.91 -11.21 6.94
C ASP A 92 5.15 -12.46 6.07
N ILE A 93 5.15 -13.64 6.68
CA ILE A 93 5.38 -14.91 5.98
C ILE A 93 4.26 -15.11 4.97
N LEU A 94 3.00 -14.89 5.34
CA LEU A 94 1.91 -15.09 4.40
C LEU A 94 1.84 -14.01 3.32
N LEU A 95 2.16 -12.75 3.62
CA LEU A 95 2.30 -11.71 2.60
C LEU A 95 3.37 -12.10 1.58
N LEU A 96 4.54 -12.52 2.04
CA LEU A 96 5.63 -12.93 1.17
C LEU A 96 5.31 -14.21 0.39
N ALA A 97 4.69 -15.20 1.04
CA ALA A 97 4.29 -16.45 0.41
C ALA A 97 3.23 -16.23 -0.69
N HIS A 98 2.26 -15.35 -0.44
CA HIS A 98 1.29 -14.94 -1.45
C HIS A 98 1.96 -14.25 -2.63
N ALA A 99 2.91 -13.36 -2.36
CA ALA A 99 3.63 -12.66 -3.40
C ALA A 99 4.47 -13.60 -4.27
N LEU A 100 5.06 -14.65 -3.66
CA LEU A 100 5.79 -15.70 -4.37
C LEU A 100 4.87 -16.60 -5.22
N ALA A 101 3.63 -16.79 -4.79
CA ALA A 101 2.64 -17.61 -5.49
C ALA A 101 1.95 -16.88 -6.66
N ALA A 102 2.01 -15.54 -6.70
CA ALA A 102 1.30 -14.71 -7.67
C ALA A 102 2.26 -13.93 -8.58
N PRO A 103 2.25 -14.18 -9.91
CA PRO A 103 3.28 -13.68 -10.84
C PRO A 103 3.32 -12.15 -11.02
N ASP A 104 2.29 -11.42 -10.58
CA ASP A 104 2.18 -9.95 -10.71
C ASP A 104 1.87 -9.24 -9.38
N ALA A 105 2.18 -9.89 -8.26
CA ALA A 105 1.91 -9.34 -6.94
C ALA A 105 2.78 -8.10 -6.64
N VAL A 106 2.18 -7.14 -5.93
CA VAL A 106 2.89 -6.05 -5.27
C VAL A 106 2.62 -6.13 -3.79
N VAL A 107 3.68 -6.15 -2.98
CA VAL A 107 3.54 -6.07 -1.52
C VAL A 107 3.53 -4.60 -1.11
N ILE A 108 2.53 -4.20 -0.31
CA ILE A 108 2.39 -2.87 0.25
C ILE A 108 2.62 -3.00 1.75
N THR A 109 3.81 -2.61 2.19
CA THR A 109 4.24 -2.71 3.59
C THR A 109 5.14 -1.54 3.90
N ASP A 110 5.21 -1.11 5.16
CA ASP A 110 6.25 -0.20 5.63
C ASP A 110 7.39 -0.91 6.38
N ASP A 111 7.26 -2.22 6.63
CA ASP A 111 8.23 -3.03 7.35
C ASP A 111 9.55 -3.20 6.56
N ASN A 112 10.66 -2.85 7.21
CA ASN A 112 11.98 -2.85 6.59
C ASN A 112 12.51 -4.27 6.30
N PRO A 113 12.47 -5.22 7.26
CA PRO A 113 12.76 -6.63 6.99
C PRO A 113 12.00 -7.21 5.79
N LEU A 114 10.67 -7.06 5.73
CA LEU A 114 9.83 -7.57 4.66
C LEU A 114 10.15 -6.90 3.32
N ARG A 115 10.34 -5.57 3.30
CA ARG A 115 10.82 -4.84 2.12
C ARG A 115 12.13 -5.39 1.58
N LYS A 116 13.09 -5.68 2.45
CA LYS A 116 14.39 -6.22 2.05
C LYS A 116 14.21 -7.60 1.41
N CYS A 117 13.40 -8.46 2.01
CA CYS A 117 13.11 -9.80 1.47
C CYS A 117 12.41 -9.72 0.11
N CYS A 118 11.38 -8.87 -0.04
CA CYS A 118 10.70 -8.66 -1.31
C CYS A 118 11.67 -8.23 -2.41
N ARG A 119 12.55 -7.26 -2.13
CA ARG A 119 13.55 -6.79 -3.09
C ARG A 119 14.55 -7.87 -3.49
N THR A 120 15.06 -8.64 -2.52
CA THR A 120 15.96 -9.78 -2.79
C THR A 120 15.30 -10.80 -3.72
N LEU A 121 13.99 -10.99 -3.58
CA LEU A 121 13.19 -11.92 -4.38
C LEU A 121 12.60 -11.29 -5.65
N SER A 122 13.00 -10.06 -5.99
CA SER A 122 12.47 -9.31 -7.15
C SER A 122 10.95 -9.12 -7.14
N ILE A 123 10.34 -9.14 -5.95
CA ILE A 123 8.92 -8.86 -5.74
C ILE A 123 8.76 -7.34 -5.64
N PRO A 124 7.89 -6.72 -6.48
CA PRO A 124 7.59 -5.31 -6.38
C PRO A 124 7.06 -4.93 -4.99
N VAL A 125 7.58 -3.84 -4.45
CA VAL A 125 7.17 -3.34 -3.12
C VAL A 125 6.78 -1.87 -3.18
N ALA A 126 5.70 -1.53 -2.48
CA ALA A 126 5.25 -0.17 -2.23
C ALA A 126 5.14 0.05 -0.70
N GLY A 127 5.08 1.32 -0.30
CA GLY A 127 4.85 1.75 1.08
C GLY A 127 3.79 2.83 1.12
N SER A 128 3.46 3.32 2.31
CA SER A 128 2.45 4.36 2.48
C SER A 128 2.76 5.61 1.67
N LEU A 129 4.03 6.05 1.67
CA LEU A 129 4.49 7.16 0.83
C LEU A 129 4.31 6.89 -0.68
N ALA A 130 4.61 5.68 -1.12
CA ALA A 130 4.53 5.32 -2.53
C ALA A 130 3.08 5.15 -3.02
N VAL A 131 2.13 4.89 -2.11
CA VAL A 131 0.69 4.94 -2.39
C VAL A 131 0.26 6.41 -2.53
N LEU A 132 0.61 7.24 -1.56
CA LEU A 132 0.23 8.66 -1.53
C LEU A 132 0.75 9.43 -2.75
N ILE A 133 2.04 9.29 -3.07
CA ILE A 133 2.65 9.96 -4.23
C ILE A 133 1.95 9.52 -5.52
N ARG A 134 1.65 8.23 -5.68
CA ARG A 134 0.95 7.74 -6.87
C ARG A 134 -0.49 8.23 -6.97
N ALA A 135 -1.17 8.41 -5.84
CA ALA A 135 -2.49 9.02 -5.82
C ALA A 135 -2.41 10.50 -6.28
N ALA A 136 -1.40 11.24 -5.83
CA ALA A 136 -1.16 12.61 -6.27
C ALA A 136 -0.85 12.69 -7.78
N GLU A 137 0.07 11.85 -8.27
CA GLU A 137 0.44 11.77 -9.70
C GLU A 137 -0.75 11.47 -10.62
N ARG A 138 -1.78 10.77 -10.11
CA ARG A 138 -3.00 10.42 -10.87
C ARG A 138 -4.12 11.43 -10.70
N GLY A 139 -3.98 12.41 -9.81
CA GLY A 139 -5.05 13.34 -9.44
C GLY A 139 -6.12 12.74 -8.52
N ASP A 140 -5.89 11.56 -7.91
CA ASP A 140 -6.79 10.98 -6.90
C ASP A 140 -6.72 11.74 -5.56
N ALA A 141 -5.60 12.41 -5.31
CA ALA A 141 -5.43 13.38 -4.24
C ALA A 141 -4.82 14.65 -4.83
N ASP A 142 -5.48 15.80 -4.67
CA ASP A 142 -4.86 17.07 -5.05
C ASP A 142 -3.59 17.33 -4.20
N PRO A 143 -2.67 18.20 -4.66
CA PRO A 143 -1.41 18.44 -3.97
C PRO A 143 -1.55 18.92 -2.53
N ALA A 144 -2.60 19.70 -2.22
CA ALA A 144 -2.84 20.21 -0.86
C ALA A 144 -3.30 19.08 0.07
N ARG A 145 -4.25 18.25 -0.40
CA ARG A 145 -4.68 17.02 0.28
C ARG A 145 -3.51 16.06 0.46
N ALA A 146 -2.72 15.83 -0.57
CA ALA A 146 -1.57 14.93 -0.51
C ALA A 146 -0.52 15.40 0.50
N THR A 147 -0.22 16.70 0.54
CA THR A 147 0.69 17.29 1.53
C THR A 147 0.16 17.15 2.96
N ALA A 148 -1.13 17.41 3.18
CA ALA A 148 -1.75 17.23 4.50
C ALA A 148 -1.68 15.77 4.96
N LEU A 149 -1.99 14.82 4.06
CA LEU A 149 -1.91 13.39 4.35
C LEU A 149 -0.48 12.92 4.62
N LEU A 150 0.51 13.47 3.93
CA LEU A 150 1.93 13.17 4.17
C LEU A 150 2.32 13.49 5.63
N LEU A 151 1.91 14.66 6.13
CA LEU A 151 2.17 15.06 7.51
C LEU A 151 1.44 14.15 8.50
N SER A 152 0.19 13.77 8.22
CA SER A 152 -0.55 12.82 9.06
C SER A 152 0.08 11.43 9.08
N ILE A 153 0.63 10.96 7.95
CA ILE A 153 1.36 9.68 7.90
C ILE A 153 2.62 9.74 8.77
N ASP A 154 3.35 10.85 8.80
CA ASP A 154 4.53 11.00 9.67
C ASP A 154 4.17 11.02 11.16
N GLU A 155 3.01 11.59 11.50
CA GLU A 155 2.53 11.68 12.89
C GLU A 155 1.98 10.34 13.42
N VAL A 156 1.22 9.63 12.60
CA VAL A 156 0.46 8.43 12.99
C VAL A 156 1.18 7.14 12.64
N GLY A 157 1.85 7.10 11.48
CA GLY A 157 2.51 5.92 10.93
C GLY A 157 3.98 5.80 11.36
N PRO A 158 4.80 5.06 10.59
CA PRO A 158 6.23 4.95 10.87
C PRO A 158 6.89 6.32 10.66
N ARG A 159 7.55 6.84 11.70
CA ARG A 159 8.28 8.11 11.63
C ARG A 159 9.20 8.13 10.42
N LEU A 160 8.99 9.11 9.55
CA LEU A 160 9.72 9.23 8.32
C LEU A 160 11.10 9.80 8.59
N SER A 161 12.09 9.29 7.87
CA SER A 161 13.38 9.98 7.81
C SER A 161 13.18 11.35 7.17
N ALA A 162 13.94 12.35 7.63
CA ALA A 162 13.87 13.70 7.05
C ALA A 162 14.15 13.71 5.53
N SER A 163 14.95 12.77 5.01
CA SER A 163 15.14 12.58 3.57
C SER A 163 13.90 12.06 2.87
N ALA A 164 13.21 11.07 3.44
CA ALA A 164 12.01 10.49 2.84
C ALA A 164 10.86 11.50 2.79
N LEU A 165 10.70 12.29 3.86
CA LEU A 165 9.72 13.38 3.91
C LEU A 165 9.99 14.41 2.81
N ARG A 166 11.22 14.95 2.72
CA ARG A 166 11.59 15.93 1.69
C ARG A 166 11.42 15.40 0.27
N THR A 167 11.79 14.15 0.01
CA THR A 167 11.58 13.54 -1.31
C THR A 167 10.09 13.44 -1.64
N ALA A 168 9.25 13.06 -0.68
CA ALA A 168 7.80 12.98 -0.90
C ALA A 168 7.18 14.36 -1.13
N GLU A 169 7.57 15.39 -0.36
CA GLU A 169 7.14 16.78 -0.55
C GLU A 169 7.49 17.28 -1.96
N GLN A 170 8.73 17.04 -2.41
CA GLN A 170 9.17 17.44 -3.75
C GLN A 170 8.34 16.76 -4.85
N LEU A 171 8.15 15.44 -4.75
CA LEU A 171 7.38 14.69 -5.75
C LEU A 171 5.91 15.15 -5.80
N ILE A 172 5.30 15.46 -4.65
CA ILE A 172 3.94 16.01 -4.60
C ILE A 172 3.91 17.41 -5.23
N ALA A 173 4.89 18.27 -4.95
CA ALA A 173 4.96 19.61 -5.54
C ALA A 173 5.06 19.56 -7.08
N GLU A 174 5.87 18.65 -7.64
CA GLU A 174 6.03 18.44 -9.09
C GLU A 174 4.71 18.05 -9.79
N THR A 175 3.76 17.40 -9.08
CA THR A 175 2.43 17.13 -9.64
C THR A 175 1.62 18.40 -9.91
N THR A 176 1.90 19.48 -9.19
CA THR A 176 1.26 20.79 -9.36
C THR A 176 1.78 21.50 -10.61
N GLU A 177 3.08 21.38 -10.89
CA GLU A 177 3.73 22.03 -12.04
C GLU A 177 3.39 21.35 -13.37
N THR A 178 2.98 20.08 -13.33
CA THR A 178 2.68 19.28 -14.54
C THR A 178 1.19 19.28 -14.89
N ALA A 179 0.32 19.83 -14.04
CA ALA A 179 -1.08 20.01 -14.38
C ALA A 179 -1.19 20.99 -15.56
N PRO A 180 -1.88 20.65 -16.67
CA PRO A 180 -2.08 21.61 -17.74
C PRO A 180 -2.80 22.82 -17.16
N SER A 181 -2.14 23.98 -17.24
CA SER A 181 -2.82 25.26 -17.14
C SER A 181 -3.95 25.22 -18.14
N ASP A 182 -5.18 25.11 -17.65
CA ASP A 182 -6.38 25.34 -18.44
C ASP A 182 -6.28 26.81 -18.86
N GLU A 183 -5.67 27.04 -20.03
CA GLU A 183 -5.59 28.35 -20.63
C GLU A 183 -7.02 28.77 -20.88
N ALA A 184 -7.48 29.68 -20.03
CA ALA A 184 -8.60 30.53 -20.28
C ALA A 184 -8.41 31.20 -21.63
N VAL A 185 -8.99 30.62 -22.68
CA VAL A 185 -9.31 31.36 -23.90
C VAL A 185 -10.64 32.07 -23.62
N THR A 186 -10.53 33.17 -22.88
CA THR A 186 -11.37 34.33 -23.16
C THR A 186 -10.62 35.16 -24.18
N ASP A 187 -11.06 35.15 -25.44
CA ASP A 187 -11.11 36.40 -26.17
C ASP A 187 -12.28 36.43 -27.16
N ASP A 188 -12.93 37.57 -27.11
CA ASP A 188 -14.13 38.02 -27.77
C ASP A 188 -13.71 38.71 -29.07
N SER A 189 -14.11 38.17 -30.23
CA SER A 189 -14.22 38.93 -31.50
C SER A 189 -14.63 38.01 -32.66
N VAL A 190 -15.89 38.09 -33.10
CA VAL A 190 -16.40 38.87 -34.26
C VAL A 190 -17.92 38.66 -34.36
#